data_AF-A0A1I2NEL5-F1
#
_entry.id   AF-A0A1I2NEL5-F1
#
_cell.length_a   1.000
_cell.length_b   1.000
_cell.length_c   1.000
_cell.angle_alpha   90.00
_cell.angle_beta   90.00
_cell.angle_gamma   90.00
#
_symmetry.space_group_name_H-M   'P 1'
#
loop_
_entity.id
_entity.type
_entity.pdbx_description
1 polymer ?
#
loop_
_entity_poly.entity_id
_entity_poly.type
_entity_poly.pdbx_seq_one_letter_code
_entity_poly.pdbx_strand_id
1 'polypeptide(L)'
;MDVGAFLRFHRLEPDALLSGLAKQVAERADDVILLAGSLSEGLGNHRSDIDIYRVISCELSTQDPVEILDLGPVAADVETVSQSRVRTLLARLDATDSDQTSDPRDAVAAFSDGDIKLLHQMRIGTTLLGETVWRPLHSAIDARRLARLLLDRAVAWLGVLQIDLLGFLESGDDDSARPLLRQFRTRLGAALLAALGETNPAEKWQIRLLERQAQTRPDLRLPGGQSLPDLIAKWRAMDEVIGSGRAGDAMRALQNLRFIIVPWAQRRFHAGLALGEDGAQLPLSLMPADMTGDRLPPLRLDCQIQHDAQGLWVAKVAHAEMLYINPLAHELLLHFDGQSTRAAAAARLEAISDAPAFEIAQSISDFQMVLADRALI
;
A
#
# COMPACT_ATOMS: atom_id res chain seq x y z
N MET A 1 -12.44 5.63 16.08
CA MET A 1 -12.75 5.59 17.52
C MET A 1 -11.67 4.75 18.18
N ASP A 2 -11.01 5.28 19.21
CA ASP A 2 -10.04 4.51 20.00
C ASP A 2 -10.76 3.63 21.06
N VAL A 3 -10.00 2.75 21.71
CA VAL A 3 -10.49 1.86 22.77
C VAL A 3 -11.21 2.66 23.87
N GLY A 4 -10.64 3.76 24.36
CA GLY A 4 -11.23 4.53 25.45
C GLY A 4 -12.58 5.15 25.09
N ALA A 5 -12.70 5.71 23.87
CA ALA A 5 -13.95 6.25 23.34
C ALA A 5 -15.01 5.14 23.14
N PHE A 6 -14.60 3.96 22.71
CA PHE A 6 -15.47 2.80 22.56
C PHE A 6 -16.02 2.30 23.91
N LEU A 7 -15.16 2.15 24.91
CA LEU A 7 -15.57 1.71 26.25
C LEU A 7 -16.54 2.71 26.90
N ARG A 8 -16.28 4.02 26.77
CA ARG A 8 -17.21 5.07 27.25
C ARG A 8 -18.56 5.00 26.55
N PHE A 9 -18.59 4.76 25.23
CA PHE A 9 -19.83 4.64 24.47
C PHE A 9 -20.70 3.49 24.99
N HIS A 10 -20.08 2.34 25.29
CA HIS A 10 -20.76 1.14 25.80
C HIS A 10 -20.91 1.10 27.32
N ARG A 11 -20.49 2.16 28.04
CA ARG A 11 -20.51 2.25 29.50
C ARG A 11 -19.78 1.10 30.19
N LEU A 12 -18.65 0.70 29.60
CA LEU A 12 -17.77 -0.31 30.15
C LEU A 12 -16.64 0.36 30.92
N GLU A 13 -16.41 -0.07 32.16
CA GLU A 13 -15.28 0.38 32.96
C GLU A 13 -14.00 -0.36 32.48
N PRO A 14 -12.95 0.36 32.05
CA PRO A 14 -11.75 -0.26 31.48
C PRO A 14 -11.13 -1.31 32.40
N ASP A 15 -10.95 -0.98 33.69
CA ASP A 15 -10.31 -1.89 34.66
C ASP A 15 -11.15 -3.16 34.89
N ALA A 16 -12.47 -3.04 34.87
CA ALA A 16 -13.38 -4.17 35.04
C ALA A 16 -13.36 -5.09 33.82
N LEU A 17 -13.36 -4.51 32.61
CA LEU A 17 -13.25 -5.26 31.37
C LEU A 17 -11.90 -6.01 31.30
N LEU A 18 -10.79 -5.31 31.57
CA LEU A 18 -9.45 -5.90 31.54
C LEU A 18 -9.31 -7.03 32.56
N SER A 19 -9.80 -6.81 33.79
CA SER A 19 -9.80 -7.85 34.83
C SER A 19 -10.69 -9.03 34.46
N GLY A 20 -11.83 -8.80 33.81
CA GLY A 20 -12.74 -9.83 33.32
C GLY A 20 -12.13 -10.67 32.21
N LEU A 21 -11.54 -10.01 31.20
CA LEU A 21 -10.83 -10.66 30.10
C LEU A 21 -9.65 -11.48 30.61
N ALA A 22 -8.80 -10.91 31.45
CA ALA A 22 -7.64 -11.63 31.99
C ALA A 22 -8.05 -12.89 32.78
N LYS A 23 -9.14 -12.84 33.56
CA LYS A 23 -9.64 -14.00 34.31
C LYS A 23 -10.28 -15.08 33.45
N GLN A 24 -10.90 -14.70 32.33
CA GLN A 24 -11.59 -15.64 31.45
C GLN A 24 -10.66 -16.27 30.41
N VAL A 25 -9.67 -15.52 29.94
CA VAL A 25 -8.82 -15.90 28.80
C VAL A 25 -7.49 -16.52 29.24
N ALA A 26 -6.89 -16.02 30.33
CA ALA A 26 -5.61 -16.53 30.81
C ALA A 26 -5.81 -17.86 31.54
N GLU A 27 -5.23 -18.93 31.00
CA GLU A 27 -5.25 -20.25 31.62
C GLU A 27 -3.98 -20.50 32.43
N ARG A 28 -2.88 -19.83 32.06
CA ARG A 28 -1.55 -20.04 32.63
C ARG A 28 -0.88 -18.71 32.98
N ALA A 29 0.08 -18.79 33.89
CA ALA A 29 0.85 -17.62 34.34
C ALA A 29 1.79 -17.05 33.25
N ASP A 30 2.11 -17.84 32.23
CA ASP A 30 2.98 -17.49 31.12
C ASP A 30 2.23 -17.09 29.82
N ASP A 31 0.90 -17.01 29.87
CA ASP A 31 0.09 -16.53 28.76
C ASP A 31 0.29 -15.02 28.55
N VAL A 32 0.35 -14.60 27.29
CA VAL A 32 0.30 -13.19 26.90
C VAL A 32 -1.06 -12.87 26.34
N ILE A 33 -1.70 -11.82 26.86
CA ILE A 33 -2.98 -11.34 26.35
C ILE A 33 -2.76 -9.97 25.72
N LEU A 34 -3.12 -9.82 24.45
CA LEU A 34 -3.02 -8.57 23.70
C LEU A 34 -4.42 -8.09 23.31
N LEU A 35 -4.68 -6.80 23.49
CA LEU A 35 -5.78 -6.11 22.83
C LEU A 35 -5.27 -5.57 21.50
N ALA A 36 -5.89 -5.97 20.40
CA ALA A 36 -5.46 -5.57 19.06
C ALA A 36 -6.63 -4.95 18.28
N GLY A 37 -6.58 -5.02 16.96
CA GLY A 37 -7.69 -4.71 16.11
C GLY A 37 -7.89 -3.25 15.80
N SER A 38 -9.03 -2.99 15.14
CA SER A 38 -9.37 -1.65 14.65
C SER A 38 -9.47 -0.60 15.76
N LEU A 39 -9.84 -1.01 16.98
CA LEU A 39 -9.91 -0.11 18.14
C LEU A 39 -8.53 0.35 18.60
N SER A 40 -7.53 -0.54 18.57
CA SER A 40 -6.14 -0.24 18.96
C SER A 40 -5.47 0.75 18.01
N GLU A 41 -5.89 0.78 16.73
CA GLU A 41 -5.42 1.76 15.74
C GLU A 41 -6.26 3.05 15.68
N GLY A 42 -7.28 3.18 16.52
CA GLY A 42 -8.23 4.30 16.46
C GLY A 42 -9.15 4.30 15.23
N LEU A 43 -9.19 3.19 14.47
CA LEU A 43 -9.99 3.01 13.26
C LEU A 43 -11.41 2.48 13.53
N GLY A 44 -11.65 1.94 14.72
CA GLY A 44 -12.92 1.33 15.09
C GLY A 44 -14.10 2.29 15.09
N ASN A 45 -15.30 1.72 15.26
CA ASN A 45 -16.57 2.43 15.37
C ASN A 45 -17.43 1.79 16.48
N HIS A 46 -18.64 2.31 16.71
CA HIS A 46 -19.52 1.82 17.79
C HIS A 46 -19.99 0.37 17.64
N ARG A 47 -19.86 -0.22 16.45
CA ARG A 47 -20.15 -1.63 16.15
C ARG A 47 -18.90 -2.49 16.01
N SER A 48 -17.72 -1.95 16.32
CA SER A 48 -16.51 -2.76 16.38
C SER A 48 -16.63 -3.80 17.50
N ASP A 49 -16.11 -4.97 17.22
CA ASP A 49 -15.73 -6.02 18.16
C ASP A 49 -14.43 -5.66 18.90
N ILE A 50 -14.15 -6.41 19.96
CA ILE A 50 -12.87 -6.37 20.68
C ILE A 50 -12.02 -7.54 20.19
N ASP A 51 -10.97 -7.27 19.42
CA ASP A 51 -10.01 -8.30 19.01
C ASP A 51 -8.99 -8.58 20.13
N ILE A 52 -8.97 -9.80 20.66
CA ILE A 52 -8.00 -10.27 21.67
C ILE A 52 -7.12 -11.36 21.08
N TYR A 53 -5.82 -11.25 21.27
CA TYR A 53 -4.88 -12.33 20.97
C TYR A 53 -4.35 -12.96 22.25
N ARG A 54 -4.51 -14.27 22.38
CA ARG A 54 -3.92 -15.08 23.45
C ARG A 54 -2.70 -15.82 22.91
N VAL A 55 -1.50 -15.41 23.32
CA VAL A 55 -0.25 -16.10 22.94
C VAL A 55 0.16 -17.06 24.04
N ILE A 56 0.14 -18.36 23.75
CA ILE A 56 0.43 -19.43 24.71
C ILE A 56 1.77 -20.10 24.43
N SER A 57 2.43 -20.65 25.45
CA SER A 57 3.72 -21.32 25.31
C SER A 57 3.64 -22.74 24.73
N CYS A 58 2.49 -23.41 24.85
CA CYS A 58 2.28 -24.76 24.34
C CYS A 58 1.82 -24.79 22.88
N GLU A 59 2.06 -25.92 22.22
CA GLU A 59 1.53 -26.16 20.88
C GLU A 59 0.01 -26.36 20.91
N LEU A 60 -0.66 -25.84 19.88
CA LEU A 60 -2.09 -26.04 19.69
C LEU A 60 -2.32 -27.35 18.93
N SER A 61 -3.33 -28.12 19.35
CA SER A 61 -3.76 -29.34 18.64
C SER A 61 -4.50 -29.04 17.34
N THR A 62 -5.04 -27.82 17.21
CA THR A 62 -5.76 -27.31 16.04
C THR A 62 -5.17 -25.97 15.61
N GLN A 63 -5.31 -25.61 14.33
CA GLN A 63 -4.91 -24.27 13.88
C GLN A 63 -5.83 -23.22 14.51
N ASP A 64 -5.22 -22.33 15.32
CA ASP A 64 -5.73 -21.05 15.82
C ASP A 64 -7.22 -21.02 16.16
N PRO A 65 -7.65 -21.60 17.29
CA PRO A 65 -9.04 -21.53 17.69
C PRO A 65 -9.45 -20.07 17.94
N VAL A 66 -10.62 -19.71 17.41
CA VAL A 66 -11.28 -18.43 17.66
C VAL A 66 -12.46 -18.69 18.59
N GLU A 67 -12.46 -18.03 19.74
CA GLU A 67 -13.52 -18.08 20.73
C GLU A 67 -14.23 -16.73 20.79
N ILE A 68 -15.56 -16.72 20.88
CA ILE A 68 -16.35 -15.50 21.04
C ILE A 68 -16.74 -15.37 22.51
N LEU A 69 -16.27 -14.32 23.17
CA LEU A 69 -16.66 -13.97 24.54
C LEU A 69 -17.74 -12.90 24.53
N ASP A 70 -18.85 -13.19 25.21
CA ASP A 70 -19.90 -12.21 25.46
C ASP A 70 -19.55 -11.38 26.70
N LEU A 71 -19.37 -10.07 26.50
CA LEU A 71 -19.04 -9.10 27.55
C LEU A 71 -20.23 -8.18 27.87
N GLY A 72 -21.44 -8.60 27.50
CA GLY A 72 -22.69 -7.86 27.67
C GLY A 72 -23.06 -7.08 26.40
N PRO A 73 -22.82 -5.75 26.34
CA PRO A 73 -23.17 -4.96 25.16
C PRO A 73 -22.20 -5.14 23.99
N VAL A 74 -21.08 -5.84 24.19
CA VAL A 74 -20.01 -6.04 23.20
C VAL A 74 -19.54 -7.49 23.19
N ALA A 75 -19.12 -7.96 22.03
CA ALA A 75 -18.44 -9.24 21.88
C ALA A 75 -16.93 -9.03 21.75
N ALA A 76 -16.15 -10.00 22.24
CA ALA A 76 -14.72 -10.08 21.98
C ALA A 76 -14.39 -11.36 21.22
N ASP A 77 -13.60 -11.23 20.16
CA ASP A 77 -13.05 -12.35 19.41
C ASP A 77 -11.66 -12.66 19.97
N VAL A 78 -11.50 -13.85 20.56
CA VAL A 78 -10.25 -14.32 21.16
C VAL A 78 -9.58 -15.29 20.20
N GLU A 79 -8.49 -14.87 19.57
CA GLU A 79 -7.66 -15.70 18.70
C GLU A 79 -6.47 -16.24 19.51
N THR A 80 -6.39 -17.56 19.69
CA THR A 80 -5.26 -18.19 20.38
C THR A 80 -4.17 -18.59 19.40
N VAL A 81 -2.93 -18.20 19.66
CA VAL A 81 -1.76 -18.53 18.84
C VAL A 81 -0.61 -19.06 19.71
N SER A 82 0.17 -20.02 19.20
CA SER A 82 1.34 -20.51 19.93
C SER A 82 2.54 -19.56 19.77
N GLN A 83 3.37 -19.45 20.81
CA GLN A 83 4.62 -18.68 20.74
C GLN A 83 5.56 -19.21 19.65
N SER A 84 5.57 -20.51 19.39
CA SER A 84 6.38 -21.14 18.34
C SER A 84 5.97 -20.68 16.94
N ARG A 85 4.66 -20.57 16.67
CA ARG A 85 4.13 -20.02 15.42
C ARG A 85 4.57 -18.56 15.25
N VAL A 86 4.42 -17.75 16.29
CA VAL A 86 4.86 -16.35 16.29
C VAL A 86 6.36 -16.25 15.97
N ARG A 87 7.20 -17.02 16.65
CA ARG A 87 8.64 -17.05 16.39
C ARG A 87 8.98 -17.49 14.97
N THR A 88 8.24 -18.46 14.42
CA THR A 88 8.40 -18.91 13.04
C THR A 88 8.07 -17.80 12.05
N LEU A 89 6.99 -17.04 12.29
CA LEU A 89 6.63 -15.89 11.46
C LEU A 89 7.66 -14.77 11.56
N LEU A 90 8.16 -14.48 12.76
CA LEU A 90 9.21 -13.48 12.96
C LEU A 90 10.51 -13.87 12.26
N ALA A 91 10.92 -15.14 12.33
CA ALA A 91 12.11 -15.62 11.62
C ALA A 91 11.95 -15.54 10.09
N ARG A 92 10.76 -15.86 9.56
CA ARG A 92 10.44 -15.66 8.14
C ARG A 92 10.45 -14.18 7.75
N LEU A 93 9.90 -13.30 8.59
CA LEU A 93 9.91 -11.86 8.35
C LEU A 93 11.35 -11.32 8.36
N ASP A 94 12.18 -11.76 9.30
CA ASP A 94 13.59 -11.37 9.43
C ASP A 94 14.43 -11.78 8.21
N ALA A 95 14.10 -12.92 7.61
CA ALA A 95 14.72 -13.38 6.36
C ALA A 95 14.30 -12.57 5.12
N THR A 96 13.27 -11.71 5.22
CA THR A 96 12.88 -10.80 4.14
C THR A 96 13.84 -9.61 4.09
N ASP A 97 14.63 -9.50 3.02
CA ASP A 97 15.42 -8.30 2.77
C ASP A 97 14.52 -7.19 2.23
N SER A 98 14.33 -6.12 3.02
CA SER A 98 13.45 -5.01 2.62
C SER A 98 14.05 -4.11 1.57
N ASP A 99 15.37 -4.13 1.39
CA ASP A 99 16.13 -3.16 0.62
C ASP A 99 16.64 -3.74 -0.70
N GLN A 100 16.60 -5.07 -0.86
CA GLN A 100 16.89 -5.74 -2.13
C GLN A 100 15.68 -5.83 -3.05
N THR A 101 15.98 -6.06 -4.33
CA THR A 101 14.96 -6.43 -5.32
C THR A 101 14.57 -7.89 -5.12
N SER A 102 13.27 -8.13 -5.08
CA SER A 102 12.63 -9.43 -4.95
C SER A 102 11.59 -9.59 -6.04
N ASP A 103 11.28 -10.83 -6.44
CA ASP A 103 10.07 -11.08 -7.22
C ASP A 103 8.86 -10.82 -6.30
N PRO A 104 7.95 -9.89 -6.63
CA PRO A 104 6.80 -9.61 -5.78
C PRO A 104 5.91 -10.83 -5.50
N ARG A 105 5.96 -11.85 -6.37
CA ARG A 105 5.21 -13.11 -6.21
C ARG A 105 5.75 -13.98 -5.07
N ASP A 106 7.03 -13.85 -4.74
CA ASP A 106 7.63 -14.57 -3.62
C ASP A 106 6.97 -14.16 -2.30
N ALA A 107 6.62 -12.88 -2.14
CA ALA A 107 5.86 -12.39 -0.99
C ALA A 107 4.44 -12.99 -0.88
N VAL A 108 3.82 -13.33 -2.02
CA VAL A 108 2.52 -14.00 -2.06
C VAL A 108 2.63 -15.46 -1.61
N ALA A 109 3.65 -16.16 -2.10
CA ALA A 109 3.91 -17.55 -1.74
C ALA A 109 4.43 -17.70 -0.30
N ALA A 110 5.24 -16.74 0.15
CA ALA A 110 5.94 -16.83 1.42
C ALA A 110 5.08 -16.52 2.63
N PHE A 111 3.94 -15.81 2.51
CA PHE A 111 3.06 -15.45 3.62
C PHE A 111 1.59 -15.60 3.27
N SER A 112 0.80 -16.18 4.17
CA SER A 112 -0.67 -16.19 4.04
C SER A 112 -1.27 -14.83 4.47
N ASP A 113 -2.52 -14.56 4.10
CA ASP A 113 -3.23 -13.37 4.61
C ASP A 113 -3.38 -13.40 6.14
N GLY A 114 -3.57 -14.59 6.72
CA GLY A 114 -3.63 -14.81 8.16
C GLY A 114 -2.30 -14.49 8.86
N ASP A 115 -1.17 -14.85 8.25
CA ASP A 115 0.16 -14.54 8.78
C ASP A 115 0.39 -13.02 8.86
N ILE A 116 0.00 -12.31 7.80
CA ILE A 116 0.16 -10.84 7.71
C ILE A 116 -0.78 -10.14 8.68
N LYS A 117 -2.04 -10.60 8.77
CA LYS A 117 -2.98 -10.13 9.79
C LYS A 117 -2.35 -10.30 11.17
N LEU A 118 -1.86 -11.49 11.51
CA LEU A 118 -1.26 -11.75 12.82
C LEU A 118 -0.05 -10.84 13.08
N LEU A 119 0.90 -10.72 12.15
CA LEU A 119 2.08 -9.84 12.31
C LEU A 119 1.67 -8.37 12.55
N HIS A 120 0.69 -7.87 11.79
CA HIS A 120 0.18 -6.52 11.99
C HIS A 120 -0.51 -6.36 13.35
N GLN A 121 -1.40 -7.28 13.72
CA GLN A 121 -2.14 -7.24 14.98
C GLN A 121 -1.21 -7.28 16.18
N MET A 122 -0.17 -8.11 16.10
CA MET A 122 0.91 -8.15 17.08
C MET A 122 1.67 -6.83 17.17
N ARG A 123 2.00 -6.19 16.03
CA ARG A 123 2.71 -4.91 16.01
C ARG A 123 1.94 -3.81 16.73
N ILE A 124 0.62 -3.74 16.52
CA ILE A 124 -0.24 -2.67 17.09
C ILE A 124 -0.82 -3.04 18.45
N GLY A 125 -0.71 -4.30 18.85
CA GLY A 125 -1.36 -4.85 20.03
C GLY A 125 -0.85 -4.19 21.31
N THR A 126 -1.79 -3.84 22.19
CA THR A 126 -1.50 -3.36 23.54
C THR A 126 -1.52 -4.54 24.50
N THR A 127 -0.43 -4.78 25.22
CA THR A 127 -0.35 -5.86 26.20
C THR A 127 -1.28 -5.62 27.39
N LEU A 128 -2.15 -6.57 27.66
CA LEU A 128 -2.99 -6.61 28.87
C LEU A 128 -2.35 -7.48 29.97
N LEU A 129 -1.70 -8.57 29.58
CA LEU A 129 -1.01 -9.51 30.46
C LEU A 129 0.24 -10.07 29.77
N GLY A 130 1.30 -10.36 30.53
CA GLY A 130 2.49 -11.04 30.01
C GLY A 130 3.53 -10.15 29.33
N GLU A 131 3.58 -8.85 29.67
CA GLU A 131 4.48 -7.84 29.06
C GLU A 131 5.96 -8.24 29.01
N THR A 132 6.47 -8.93 30.05
CA THR A 132 7.86 -9.38 30.07
C THR A 132 8.16 -10.44 29.01
N VAL A 133 7.19 -11.30 28.70
CA VAL A 133 7.27 -12.33 27.65
C VAL A 133 7.02 -11.71 26.27
N TRP A 134 6.10 -10.74 26.20
CA TRP A 134 5.71 -10.10 24.94
C TRP A 134 6.77 -9.18 24.35
N ARG A 135 7.38 -8.34 25.17
CA ARG A 135 8.28 -7.27 24.71
C ARG A 135 9.38 -7.72 23.74
N PRO A 136 10.10 -8.85 23.98
CA PRO A 136 11.08 -9.33 23.01
C PRO A 136 10.47 -9.70 21.65
N LEU A 137 9.29 -10.34 21.65
CA LEU A 137 8.58 -10.72 20.42
C LEU A 137 8.11 -9.47 19.66
N HIS A 138 7.53 -8.49 20.37
CA HIS A 138 7.11 -7.23 19.80
C HIS A 138 8.26 -6.47 19.14
N SER A 139 9.40 -6.38 19.84
CA SER A 139 10.60 -5.68 19.33
C SER A 139 11.21 -6.32 18.08
N ALA A 140 10.92 -7.60 17.82
CA ALA A 140 11.39 -8.31 16.64
C ALA A 140 10.51 -8.07 15.41
N ILE A 141 9.35 -7.42 15.56
CA ILE A 141 8.48 -7.09 14.42
C ILE A 141 9.03 -5.85 13.71
N ASP A 142 9.81 -6.08 12.67
CA ASP A 142 10.30 -5.02 11.81
C ASP A 142 9.16 -4.46 10.93
N ALA A 143 8.71 -3.26 11.26
CA ALA A 143 7.64 -2.57 10.55
C ALA A 143 8.00 -2.29 9.08
N ARG A 144 9.27 -2.02 8.77
CA ARG A 144 9.74 -1.75 7.41
C ARG A 144 9.66 -3.01 6.56
N ARG A 145 10.12 -4.14 7.08
CA ARG A 145 10.01 -5.43 6.39
C ARG A 145 8.57 -5.84 6.17
N LEU A 146 7.69 -5.64 7.17
CA LEU A 146 6.26 -5.90 7.02
C LEU A 146 5.61 -5.00 5.98
N ALA A 147 5.96 -3.71 5.96
CA ALA A 147 5.50 -2.78 4.94
C ALA A 147 6.01 -3.17 3.54
N ARG A 148 7.28 -3.57 3.41
CA ARG A 148 7.81 -4.08 2.13
C ARG A 148 7.06 -5.32 1.66
N LEU A 149 6.79 -6.27 2.55
CA LEU A 149 6.01 -7.47 2.23
C LEU A 149 4.62 -7.10 1.67
N LEU A 150 3.95 -6.12 2.27
CA LEU A 150 2.64 -5.63 1.79
C LEU A 150 2.74 -4.96 0.42
N LEU A 151 3.79 -4.17 0.18
CA LEU A 151 4.06 -3.57 -1.13
C LEU A 151 4.23 -4.66 -2.20
N ASP A 152 5.10 -5.63 -1.95
CA ASP A 152 5.39 -6.70 -2.91
C ASP A 152 4.11 -7.49 -3.25
N ARG A 153 3.30 -7.85 -2.26
CA ARG A 153 2.01 -8.50 -2.50
C ARG A 153 1.06 -7.63 -3.32
N ALA A 154 0.97 -6.33 -3.02
CA ALA A 154 0.14 -5.41 -3.78
C ALA A 154 0.59 -5.33 -5.25
N VAL A 155 1.91 -5.23 -5.50
CA VAL A 155 2.50 -5.19 -6.85
C VAL A 155 2.25 -6.49 -7.61
N ALA A 156 2.40 -7.65 -6.97
CA ALA A 156 2.10 -8.95 -7.57
C ALA A 156 0.64 -9.03 -8.06
N TRP A 157 -0.31 -8.63 -7.21
CA TRP A 157 -1.73 -8.60 -7.58
C TRP A 157 -2.04 -7.57 -8.67
N LEU A 158 -1.42 -6.39 -8.65
CA LEU A 158 -1.61 -5.39 -9.71
C LEU A 158 -1.20 -5.92 -11.08
N GLY A 159 -0.14 -6.72 -11.17
CA GLY A 159 0.28 -7.35 -12.43
C GLY A 159 -0.75 -8.34 -12.97
N VAL A 160 -1.29 -9.21 -12.10
CA VAL A 160 -2.34 -10.17 -12.48
C VAL A 160 -3.61 -9.44 -12.93
N LEU A 161 -4.07 -8.47 -12.13
CA LEU A 161 -5.30 -7.72 -12.43
C LEU A 161 -5.19 -6.92 -13.73
N GLN A 162 -4.00 -6.38 -14.05
CA GLN A 162 -3.79 -5.66 -15.31
C GLN A 162 -4.03 -6.56 -16.52
N ILE A 163 -3.52 -7.80 -16.50
CA ILE A 163 -3.68 -8.75 -17.60
C ILE A 163 -5.16 -9.06 -17.81
N ASP A 164 -5.88 -9.40 -16.74
CA ASP A 164 -7.30 -9.73 -16.81
C ASP A 164 -8.14 -8.55 -17.28
N LEU A 165 -7.85 -7.34 -16.77
CA LEU A 165 -8.52 -6.11 -17.18
C LEU A 165 -8.31 -5.80 -18.66
N LEU A 166 -7.09 -5.99 -19.19
CA LEU A 166 -6.84 -5.82 -20.62
C LEU A 166 -7.68 -6.78 -21.45
N GLY A 167 -7.75 -8.07 -21.07
CA GLY A 167 -8.59 -9.05 -21.76
C GLY A 167 -10.07 -8.68 -21.77
N PHE A 168 -10.60 -8.16 -20.66
CA PHE A 168 -12.00 -7.69 -20.61
C PHE A 168 -12.22 -6.44 -21.46
N LEU A 169 -11.32 -5.46 -21.41
CA LEU A 169 -11.43 -4.24 -22.22
C LEU A 169 -11.32 -4.53 -23.72
N GLU A 170 -10.43 -5.42 -24.14
CA GLU A 170 -10.26 -5.84 -25.53
C GLU A 170 -11.47 -6.60 -26.07
N SER A 171 -12.18 -7.34 -25.20
CA SER A 171 -13.42 -8.04 -25.55
C SER A 171 -14.68 -7.18 -25.41
N GLY A 172 -14.56 -5.95 -24.91
CA GLY A 172 -15.69 -5.04 -24.67
C GLY A 172 -16.57 -5.44 -23.47
N ASP A 173 -16.06 -6.29 -22.57
CA ASP A 173 -16.76 -6.74 -21.36
C ASP A 173 -16.50 -5.79 -20.17
N ASP A 174 -17.07 -4.59 -20.26
CA ASP A 174 -16.99 -3.57 -19.22
C ASP A 174 -17.62 -4.03 -17.89
N ASP A 175 -18.60 -4.94 -17.94
CA ASP A 175 -19.30 -5.46 -16.76
C ASP A 175 -18.37 -6.31 -15.90
N SER A 176 -17.60 -7.21 -16.52
CA SER A 176 -16.57 -8.00 -15.84
C SER A 176 -15.36 -7.16 -15.42
N ALA A 177 -15.02 -6.10 -16.19
CA ALA A 177 -13.91 -5.21 -15.85
C ALA A 177 -14.15 -4.39 -14.57
N ARG A 178 -15.39 -3.93 -14.33
CA ARG A 178 -15.73 -3.04 -13.20
C ARG A 178 -15.34 -3.56 -11.80
N PRO A 179 -15.67 -4.80 -11.39
CA PRO A 179 -15.22 -5.31 -10.09
C PRO A 179 -13.69 -5.42 -10.00
N LEU A 180 -13.00 -5.80 -11.08
CA LEU A 180 -11.55 -5.86 -11.10
C LEU A 180 -10.90 -4.47 -11.03
N LEU A 181 -11.50 -3.44 -11.62
CA LEU A 181 -11.02 -2.06 -11.47
C LEU A 181 -11.07 -1.59 -10.01
N ARG A 182 -12.12 -1.97 -9.27
CA ARG A 182 -12.19 -1.69 -7.81
C ARG A 182 -11.08 -2.41 -7.06
N GLN A 183 -10.83 -3.68 -7.40
CA GLN A 183 -9.75 -4.45 -6.77
C GLN A 183 -8.37 -3.87 -7.12
N PHE A 184 -8.15 -3.47 -8.37
CA PHE A 184 -6.92 -2.82 -8.84
C PHE A 184 -6.66 -1.55 -8.05
N ARG A 185 -7.69 -0.70 -7.90
CA ARG A 185 -7.63 0.47 -7.04
C ARG A 185 -7.23 0.07 -5.62
N THR A 186 -7.95 -0.86 -5.00
CA THR A 186 -7.65 -1.31 -3.63
C THR A 186 -6.21 -1.77 -3.46
N ARG A 187 -5.66 -2.55 -4.40
CA ARG A 187 -4.26 -2.99 -4.36
C ARG A 187 -3.29 -1.83 -4.53
N LEU A 188 -3.58 -0.90 -5.42
CA LEU A 188 -2.77 0.30 -5.59
C LEU A 188 -2.74 1.16 -4.31
N GLY A 189 -3.85 1.25 -3.58
CA GLY A 189 -3.90 1.99 -2.33
C GLY A 189 -3.10 1.29 -1.23
N ALA A 190 -3.06 -0.05 -1.26
CA ALA A 190 -2.25 -0.83 -0.33
C ALA A 190 -0.75 -0.61 -0.59
N ALA A 191 -0.34 -0.54 -1.87
CA ALA A 191 1.03 -0.19 -2.25
C ALA A 191 1.42 1.21 -1.74
N LEU A 192 0.55 2.21 -1.89
CA LEU A 192 0.79 3.56 -1.39
C LEU A 192 0.90 3.59 0.15
N LEU A 193 -0.03 2.94 0.85
CA LEU A 193 -0.01 2.85 2.33
C LEU A 193 1.25 2.15 2.84
N ALA A 194 1.63 1.02 2.24
CA ALA A 194 2.87 0.32 2.55
C ALA A 194 4.10 1.21 2.40
N ALA A 195 4.20 1.96 1.29
CA ALA A 195 5.29 2.90 1.05
C ALA A 195 5.33 4.08 2.04
N LEU A 196 4.19 4.43 2.63
CA LEU A 196 4.06 5.43 3.69
C LEU A 196 4.39 4.86 5.09
N GLY A 197 4.62 3.55 5.19
CA GLY A 197 4.96 2.82 6.42
C GLY A 197 3.77 2.22 7.16
N GLU A 198 2.58 2.23 6.56
CA GLU A 198 1.40 1.57 7.12
C GLU A 198 1.49 0.06 6.92
N THR A 199 1.13 -0.68 7.96
CA THR A 199 1.20 -2.15 7.97
C THR A 199 -0.16 -2.83 8.03
N ASN A 200 -1.24 -2.04 7.98
CA ASN A 200 -2.60 -2.55 8.08
C ASN A 200 -3.03 -3.20 6.76
N PRO A 201 -3.33 -4.51 6.73
CA PRO A 201 -3.73 -5.20 5.50
C PRO A 201 -5.22 -5.02 5.16
N ALA A 202 -6.04 -4.46 6.06
CA ALA A 202 -7.49 -4.45 5.92
C ALA A 202 -7.98 -3.38 4.94
N GLU A 203 -8.54 -3.83 3.82
CA GLU A 203 -9.04 -2.98 2.72
C GLU A 203 -10.09 -1.96 3.17
N LYS A 204 -10.96 -2.32 4.13
CA LYS A 204 -12.04 -1.45 4.64
C LYS A 204 -11.55 -0.17 5.30
N TRP A 205 -10.29 -0.10 5.74
CA TRP A 205 -9.72 1.07 6.43
C TRP A 205 -8.83 1.94 5.54
N GLN A 206 -8.57 1.51 4.31
CA GLN A 206 -7.61 2.14 3.41
C GLN A 206 -7.84 3.65 3.24
N ILE A 207 -9.08 4.08 3.00
CA ILE A 207 -9.39 5.51 2.82
C ILE A 207 -9.08 6.31 4.09
N ARG A 208 -9.46 5.81 5.27
CA ARG A 208 -9.19 6.50 6.54
C ARG A 208 -7.69 6.59 6.83
N LEU A 209 -6.94 5.55 6.50
CA LEU A 209 -5.48 5.54 6.64
C LEU A 209 -4.82 6.53 5.67
N LEU A 210 -5.26 6.58 4.40
CA LEU A 210 -4.77 7.57 3.45
C LEU A 210 -5.05 9.00 3.92
N GLU A 211 -6.26 9.27 4.44
CA GLU A 211 -6.61 10.58 5.00
C GLU A 211 -5.75 10.96 6.20
N ARG A 212 -5.51 10.02 7.11
CA ARG A 212 -4.59 10.20 8.24
C ARG A 212 -3.19 10.55 7.76
N GLN A 213 -2.70 9.88 6.72
CA GLN A 213 -1.40 10.17 6.13
C GLN A 213 -1.38 11.56 5.47
N ALA A 214 -2.43 11.96 4.74
CA ALA A 214 -2.53 13.30 4.17
C ALA A 214 -2.58 14.41 5.23
N GLN A 215 -3.22 14.17 6.36
CA GLN A 215 -3.23 15.10 7.50
C GLN A 215 -1.86 15.20 8.17
N THR A 216 -1.14 14.08 8.28
CA THR A 216 0.18 14.02 8.91
C THR A 216 1.27 14.57 7.99
N ARG A 217 1.09 14.44 6.68
CA ARG A 217 2.08 14.79 5.64
C ARG A 217 1.44 15.61 4.51
N PRO A 218 0.88 16.81 4.80
CA PRO A 218 0.18 17.61 3.80
C PRO A 218 1.12 18.10 2.68
N ASP A 219 2.41 18.21 2.98
CA ASP A 219 3.44 18.68 2.06
C ASP A 219 4.11 17.56 1.27
N LEU A 220 3.79 16.29 1.55
CA LEU A 220 4.31 15.18 0.77
C LEU A 220 3.82 15.28 -0.68
N ARG A 221 4.77 15.21 -1.62
CA ARG A 221 4.54 15.18 -3.06
C ARG A 221 5.11 13.89 -3.63
N LEU A 222 4.33 13.26 -4.50
CA LEU A 222 4.74 12.10 -5.29
C LEU A 222 5.37 12.58 -6.62
N PRO A 223 6.05 11.69 -7.37
CA PRO A 223 6.50 11.98 -8.73
C PRO A 223 5.40 12.63 -9.59
N GLY A 224 5.79 13.56 -10.46
CA GLY A 224 4.84 14.42 -11.18
C GLY A 224 4.19 15.52 -10.31
N GLY A 225 4.66 15.73 -9.08
CA GLY A 225 4.26 16.84 -8.21
C GLY A 225 2.89 16.69 -7.54
N GLN A 226 2.28 15.51 -7.56
CA GLN A 226 0.95 15.30 -6.97
C GLN A 226 1.02 15.28 -5.45
N SER A 227 0.20 16.11 -4.79
CA SER A 227 0.06 16.06 -3.34
C SER A 227 -0.75 14.84 -2.90
N LEU A 228 -0.49 14.36 -1.69
CA LEU A 228 -1.27 13.26 -1.12
C LEU A 228 -2.78 13.64 -0.97
N PRO A 229 -3.16 14.85 -0.54
CA PRO A 229 -4.55 15.30 -0.59
C PRO A 229 -5.18 15.25 -1.99
N ASP A 230 -4.48 15.73 -3.02
CA ASP A 230 -5.00 15.71 -4.40
C ASP A 230 -5.19 14.28 -4.90
N LEU A 231 -4.23 13.40 -4.58
CA LEU A 231 -4.33 11.98 -4.93
C LEU A 231 -5.55 11.35 -4.28
N ILE A 232 -5.82 11.61 -3.00
CA ILE A 232 -7.01 11.09 -2.30
C ILE A 232 -8.31 11.63 -2.90
N ALA A 233 -8.34 12.91 -3.30
CA ALA A 233 -9.49 13.47 -3.99
C ALA A 233 -9.75 12.73 -5.32
N LYS A 234 -8.71 12.50 -6.13
CA LYS A 234 -8.79 11.68 -7.34
C LYS A 234 -9.23 10.24 -7.04
N TRP A 235 -8.72 9.67 -5.95
CA TRP A 235 -9.04 8.31 -5.50
C TRP A 235 -10.53 8.13 -5.18
N ARG A 236 -11.13 9.12 -4.51
CA ARG A 236 -12.56 9.17 -4.17
C ARG A 236 -13.42 9.31 -5.42
N ALA A 237 -13.01 10.19 -6.34
CA ALA A 237 -13.71 10.35 -7.62
C ALA A 237 -13.69 9.08 -8.49
N MET A 238 -12.72 8.18 -8.27
CA MET A 238 -12.57 6.96 -9.06
C MET A 238 -13.77 6.00 -8.97
N ASP A 239 -14.51 5.97 -7.84
CA ASP A 239 -15.71 5.11 -7.75
C ASP A 239 -16.78 5.51 -8.77
N GLU A 240 -16.94 6.82 -8.99
CA GLU A 240 -17.86 7.35 -9.98
C GLU A 240 -17.41 7.01 -11.40
N VAL A 241 -16.11 7.16 -11.69
CA VAL A 241 -15.54 6.82 -13.01
C VAL A 241 -15.72 5.33 -13.30
N ILE A 242 -15.41 4.45 -12.34
CA ILE A 242 -15.63 2.99 -12.46
C ILE A 242 -17.13 2.68 -12.64
N GLY A 243 -18.02 3.42 -11.98
CA GLY A 243 -19.46 3.25 -12.11
C GLY A 243 -20.05 3.71 -13.45
N SER A 244 -19.38 4.63 -14.15
CA SER A 244 -19.92 5.34 -15.32
C SER A 244 -20.04 4.52 -16.62
N GLY A 245 -19.63 3.25 -16.63
CA GLY A 245 -19.62 2.41 -17.84
C GLY A 245 -18.54 2.80 -18.85
N ARG A 246 -17.45 3.42 -18.37
CA ARG A 246 -16.24 3.75 -19.15
C ARG A 246 -15.04 3.04 -18.53
N ALA A 247 -15.02 1.71 -18.58
CA ALA A 247 -13.99 0.92 -17.90
C ALA A 247 -12.57 1.26 -18.41
N GLY A 248 -12.43 1.56 -19.71
CA GLY A 248 -11.16 2.00 -20.30
C GLY A 248 -10.62 3.32 -19.72
N ASP A 249 -11.49 4.30 -19.47
CA ASP A 249 -11.11 5.58 -18.86
C ASP A 249 -10.67 5.37 -17.40
N ALA A 250 -11.41 4.55 -16.65
CA ALA A 250 -11.05 4.18 -15.28
C ALA A 250 -9.70 3.45 -15.22
N MET A 251 -9.47 2.48 -16.11
CA MET A 251 -8.21 1.75 -16.20
C MET A 251 -7.05 2.70 -16.49
N ARG A 252 -7.21 3.61 -17.46
CA ARG A 252 -6.19 4.61 -17.79
C ARG A 252 -5.85 5.49 -16.59
N ALA A 253 -6.85 5.99 -15.88
CA ALA A 253 -6.65 6.84 -14.72
C ALA A 253 -5.93 6.09 -13.57
N LEU A 254 -6.30 4.83 -13.31
CA LEU A 254 -5.63 3.98 -12.33
C LEU A 254 -4.20 3.62 -12.74
N GLN A 255 -3.97 3.37 -14.02
CA GLN A 255 -2.65 3.03 -14.54
C GLN A 255 -1.69 4.23 -14.46
N ASN A 256 -2.18 5.46 -14.73
CA ASN A 256 -1.40 6.68 -14.51
C ASN A 256 -1.01 6.85 -13.04
N LEU A 257 -1.90 6.53 -12.10
CA LEU A 257 -1.55 6.55 -10.66
C LEU A 257 -0.53 5.45 -10.32
N ARG A 258 -0.63 4.27 -10.93
CA ARG A 258 0.33 3.17 -10.74
C ARG A 258 1.73 3.53 -11.19
N PHE A 259 1.87 4.22 -12.33
CA PHE A 259 3.15 4.72 -12.84
C PHE A 259 3.87 5.69 -11.90
N ILE A 260 3.13 6.31 -10.99
CA ILE A 260 3.65 7.19 -9.94
C ILE A 260 3.95 6.38 -8.68
N ILE A 261 2.95 5.67 -8.16
CA ILE A 261 2.98 5.06 -6.83
C ILE A 261 3.99 3.90 -6.77
N VAL A 262 3.96 2.97 -7.71
CA VAL A 262 4.75 1.72 -7.60
C VAL A 262 6.25 1.99 -7.71
N PRO A 263 6.76 2.71 -8.73
CA PRO A 263 8.19 2.97 -8.83
C PRO A 263 8.71 3.84 -7.66
N TRP A 264 7.90 4.81 -7.22
CA TRP A 264 8.22 5.61 -6.03
C TRP A 264 8.33 4.74 -4.76
N ALA A 265 7.35 3.87 -4.54
CA ALA A 265 7.33 2.96 -3.40
C ALA A 265 8.55 2.04 -3.40
N GLN A 266 8.83 1.36 -4.52
CA GLN A 266 9.97 0.47 -4.65
C GLN A 266 11.30 1.19 -4.43
N ARG A 267 11.47 2.39 -5.02
CA ARG A 267 12.68 3.22 -4.81
C ARG A 267 12.91 3.56 -3.35
N ARG A 268 11.86 3.89 -2.57
CA ARG A 268 12.00 4.19 -1.14
C ARG A 268 12.57 3.00 -0.36
N PHE A 269 12.12 1.80 -0.70
CA PHE A 269 12.64 0.58 -0.09
C PHE A 269 14.08 0.30 -0.54
N HIS A 270 14.38 0.33 -1.83
CA HIS A 270 15.75 0.12 -2.33
C HIS A 270 16.76 1.17 -1.86
N ALA A 271 16.31 2.39 -1.57
CA ALA A 271 17.15 3.45 -1.03
C ALA A 271 17.37 3.38 0.49
N GLY A 272 16.83 2.37 1.20
CA GLY A 272 17.02 2.25 2.64
C GLY A 272 16.32 3.32 3.48
N LEU A 273 15.40 4.12 2.90
CA LEU A 273 14.78 5.26 3.59
C LEU A 273 13.92 4.82 4.77
N ALA A 274 14.06 5.41 5.95
CA ALA A 274 13.27 4.98 7.10
C ALA A 274 11.76 5.19 6.88
N LEU A 275 10.93 4.40 7.59
CA LEU A 275 9.48 4.62 7.56
C LEU A 275 9.14 6.00 8.12
N GLY A 276 8.43 6.80 7.34
CA GLY A 276 8.05 8.16 7.71
C GLY A 276 9.05 9.25 7.35
N GLU A 277 10.23 8.91 6.85
CA GLU A 277 11.09 9.90 6.20
C GLU A 277 10.54 10.20 4.81
N ASP A 278 10.26 11.47 4.52
CA ASP A 278 9.75 11.86 3.20
C ASP A 278 10.81 11.73 2.10
N GLY A 279 12.08 11.48 2.47
CA GLY A 279 13.22 11.41 1.56
C GLY A 279 13.53 12.79 0.96
N ALA A 280 14.54 12.85 0.10
CA ALA A 280 14.76 14.04 -0.72
C ALA A 280 13.53 14.21 -1.63
N GLN A 281 12.66 15.17 -1.28
CA GLN A 281 11.53 15.55 -2.10
C GLN A 281 12.08 15.94 -3.48
N LEU A 282 11.50 15.38 -4.55
CA LEU A 282 11.80 15.86 -5.89
C LEU A 282 11.45 17.35 -5.93
N PRO A 283 12.26 18.20 -6.60
CA PRO A 283 12.10 19.64 -6.52
C PRO A 283 10.66 20.06 -6.83
N LEU A 284 10.13 20.92 -5.97
CA LEU A 284 8.77 21.44 -6.04
C LEU A 284 8.66 22.31 -7.29
N SER A 285 7.95 21.82 -8.30
CA SER A 285 7.41 22.69 -9.33
C SER A 285 5.96 22.30 -9.55
N LEU A 286 5.07 23.23 -9.21
CA LEU A 286 3.65 23.14 -9.52
C LEU A 286 3.52 23.21 -11.04
N MET A 287 2.84 22.22 -11.63
CA MET A 287 2.52 22.27 -13.05
C MET A 287 1.72 23.54 -13.34
N PRO A 288 2.13 24.40 -14.30
CA PRO A 288 1.24 25.41 -14.83
C PRO A 288 0.03 24.70 -15.45
N ALA A 289 -1.18 25.17 -15.14
CA ALA A 289 -2.44 24.64 -15.66
C ALA A 289 -2.69 24.97 -17.15
N ASP A 290 -1.64 25.33 -17.91
CA ASP A 290 -1.81 25.68 -19.31
C ASP A 290 -2.02 24.41 -20.16
N MET A 291 -3.30 24.14 -20.41
CA MET A 291 -3.78 23.03 -21.23
C MET A 291 -3.72 23.36 -22.73
N THR A 292 -3.21 24.54 -23.12
CA THR A 292 -3.05 24.92 -24.53
C THR A 292 -1.69 24.45 -25.05
N GLY A 293 -1.69 23.72 -26.17
CA GLY A 293 -0.46 23.22 -26.81
C GLY A 293 -0.53 21.75 -27.24
N ASP A 294 0.57 21.28 -27.82
CA ASP A 294 0.71 19.90 -28.31
C ASP A 294 0.71 18.92 -27.12
N ARG A 295 -0.31 18.08 -27.05
CA ARG A 295 -0.43 17.03 -26.02
C ARG A 295 0.53 15.88 -26.30
N LEU A 296 1.13 15.36 -25.24
CA LEU A 296 1.90 14.12 -25.32
C LEU A 296 0.92 12.92 -25.41
N PRO A 297 1.23 11.89 -26.22
CA PRO A 297 0.39 10.72 -26.33
C PRO A 297 0.37 9.94 -25.01
N PRO A 298 -0.72 9.23 -24.68
CA PRO A 298 -0.77 8.43 -23.48
C PRO A 298 0.07 7.16 -23.64
N LEU A 299 0.67 6.67 -22.56
CA LEU A 299 1.17 5.31 -22.50
C LEU A 299 0.03 4.31 -22.75
N ARG A 300 0.39 3.20 -23.37
CA ARG A 300 -0.53 2.09 -23.57
C ARG A 300 -0.90 1.46 -22.22
N LEU A 301 -2.12 0.91 -22.17
CA LEU A 301 -2.64 0.27 -20.97
C LEU A 301 -1.90 -1.03 -20.61
N ASP A 302 -1.18 -1.60 -21.57
CA ASP A 302 -0.31 -2.78 -21.41
C ASP A 302 1.10 -2.43 -20.92
N CYS A 303 1.39 -1.17 -20.61
CA CYS A 303 2.69 -0.77 -20.06
C CYS A 303 2.74 -0.95 -18.53
N GLN A 304 3.94 -1.24 -18.03
CA GLN A 304 4.27 -1.22 -16.60
C GLN A 304 5.59 -0.49 -16.40
N ILE A 305 5.67 0.26 -15.29
CA ILE A 305 6.91 0.88 -14.82
C ILE A 305 7.20 0.28 -13.45
N GLN A 306 8.42 -0.21 -13.27
CA GLN A 306 8.89 -0.72 -11.98
C GLN A 306 10.33 -0.27 -11.73
N HIS A 307 10.81 -0.57 -10.53
CA HIS A 307 12.19 -0.36 -10.12
C HIS A 307 12.78 -1.69 -9.63
N ASP A 308 13.96 -2.03 -10.10
CA ASP A 308 14.75 -3.20 -9.69
C ASP A 308 16.16 -2.78 -9.22
N ALA A 309 17.11 -3.71 -9.18
CA ALA A 309 18.49 -3.46 -8.76
C ALA A 309 19.30 -2.67 -9.80
N GLN A 310 18.90 -2.73 -11.07
CA GLN A 310 19.54 -2.06 -12.20
C GLN A 310 18.97 -0.64 -12.39
N GLY A 311 17.74 -0.39 -11.95
CA GLY A 311 17.14 0.94 -11.87
C GLY A 311 15.66 0.94 -12.21
N LEU A 312 15.18 2.07 -12.74
CA LEU A 312 13.82 2.21 -13.24
C LEU A 312 13.73 1.65 -14.65
N TRP A 313 12.66 0.93 -14.95
CA TRP A 313 12.40 0.42 -16.30
C TRP A 313 10.92 0.51 -16.67
N VAL A 314 10.68 0.58 -17.98
CA VAL A 314 9.35 0.48 -18.59
C VAL A 314 9.32 -0.70 -19.54
N ALA A 315 8.24 -1.48 -19.52
CA ALA A 315 8.04 -2.61 -20.41
C ALA A 315 6.56 -2.84 -20.69
N LYS A 316 6.25 -3.61 -21.73
CA LYS A 316 4.91 -4.18 -21.92
C LYS A 316 4.72 -5.37 -21.00
N VAL A 317 3.50 -5.55 -20.51
CA VAL A 317 3.09 -6.73 -19.77
C VAL A 317 3.26 -7.96 -20.67
N ALA A 318 3.77 -9.06 -20.11
CA ALA A 318 4.06 -10.31 -20.81
C ALA A 318 5.12 -10.22 -21.95
N HIS A 319 5.86 -9.11 -22.06
CA HIS A 319 7.04 -9.01 -22.94
C HIS A 319 8.34 -9.02 -22.12
N ALA A 320 9.37 -9.69 -22.64
CA ALA A 320 10.67 -9.79 -21.97
C ALA A 320 11.54 -8.51 -22.13
N GLU A 321 11.22 -7.66 -23.10
CA GLU A 321 12.02 -6.47 -23.38
C GLU A 321 11.73 -5.34 -22.39
N MET A 322 12.78 -4.85 -21.75
CA MET A 322 12.74 -3.74 -20.80
C MET A 322 13.54 -2.57 -21.35
N LEU A 323 12.97 -1.37 -21.25
CA LEU A 323 13.67 -0.11 -21.48
C LEU A 323 14.04 0.47 -20.12
N TYR A 324 15.31 0.38 -19.75
CA TYR A 324 15.84 1.05 -18.56
C TYR A 324 15.90 2.55 -18.79
N ILE A 325 15.39 3.31 -17.82
CA ILE A 325 15.26 4.77 -17.88
C ILE A 325 15.90 5.40 -16.65
N ASN A 326 16.46 6.59 -16.81
CA ASN A 326 16.97 7.36 -15.68
C ASN A 326 15.81 8.12 -14.98
N PRO A 327 16.06 8.73 -13.79
CA PRO A 327 15.01 9.45 -13.07
C PRO A 327 14.36 10.62 -13.84
N LEU A 328 15.11 11.34 -14.70
CA LEU A 328 14.56 12.43 -15.51
C LEU A 328 13.61 11.88 -16.58
N ALA A 329 13.97 10.77 -17.23
CA ALA A 329 13.12 10.09 -18.18
C ALA A 329 11.85 9.53 -17.51
N HIS A 330 11.91 9.08 -16.25
CA HIS A 330 10.71 8.71 -15.49
C HIS A 330 9.80 9.92 -15.23
N GLU A 331 10.35 11.07 -14.80
CA GLU A 331 9.55 12.30 -14.65
C GLU A 331 8.88 12.72 -15.95
N LEU A 332 9.61 12.67 -17.07
CA LEU A 332 9.05 12.92 -18.40
C LEU A 332 7.94 11.91 -18.75
N LEU A 333 8.16 10.63 -18.48
CA LEU A 333 7.22 9.55 -18.77
C LEU A 333 5.86 9.74 -18.09
N LEU A 334 5.81 10.40 -16.92
CA LEU A 334 4.57 10.72 -16.21
C LEU A 334 3.67 11.73 -16.94
N HIS A 335 4.22 12.47 -17.92
CA HIS A 335 3.46 13.38 -18.79
C HIS A 335 2.90 12.68 -20.04
N PHE A 336 3.23 11.41 -20.29
CA PHE A 336 2.61 10.60 -21.35
C PHE A 336 1.27 10.03 -20.84
N ASP A 337 0.35 10.91 -20.46
CA ASP A 337 -0.97 10.58 -19.90
C ASP A 337 -2.13 10.91 -20.88
N GLY A 338 -1.82 11.49 -22.04
CA GLY A 338 -2.78 11.94 -23.06
C GLY A 338 -3.44 13.30 -22.74
N GLN A 339 -3.07 13.94 -21.63
CA GLN A 339 -3.65 15.19 -21.15
C GLN A 339 -2.59 16.30 -21.05
N SER A 340 -1.40 15.97 -20.55
CA SER A 340 -0.28 16.86 -20.37
C SER A 340 0.27 17.35 -21.72
N THR A 341 0.67 18.61 -21.78
CA THR A 341 1.30 19.21 -22.97
C THR A 341 2.81 19.02 -22.92
N ARG A 342 3.44 19.08 -24.10
CA ARG A 342 4.90 19.09 -24.24
C ARG A 342 5.54 20.26 -23.48
N ALA A 343 4.89 21.42 -23.46
CA ALA A 343 5.36 22.58 -22.70
C ALA A 343 5.32 22.34 -21.18
N ALA A 344 4.27 21.68 -20.69
CA ALA A 344 4.14 21.32 -19.28
C ALA A 344 5.24 20.32 -18.85
N ALA A 345 5.53 19.33 -19.70
CA ALA A 345 6.64 18.40 -19.49
C ALA A 345 8.02 19.10 -19.50
N ALA A 346 8.24 20.03 -20.44
CA ALA A 346 9.48 20.80 -20.51
C ALA A 346 9.69 21.66 -19.26
N ALA A 347 8.67 22.41 -18.83
CA ALA A 347 8.72 23.22 -17.62
C ALA A 347 9.01 22.38 -16.36
N ARG A 348 8.49 21.15 -16.31
CA ARG A 348 8.80 20.21 -15.22
C ARG A 348 10.28 19.81 -15.24
N LEU A 349 10.82 19.45 -16.40
CA LEU A 349 12.22 19.05 -16.54
C LEU A 349 13.19 20.22 -16.25
N GLU A 350 12.86 21.43 -16.69
CA GLU A 350 13.63 22.66 -16.40
C GLU A 350 13.71 22.93 -14.90
N ALA A 351 12.67 22.59 -14.14
CA ALA A 351 12.67 22.80 -12.69
C ALA A 351 13.50 21.77 -11.90
N ILE A 352 13.91 20.67 -12.54
CA ILE A 352 14.62 19.55 -11.87
C ILE A 352 15.96 19.22 -12.54
N SER A 353 16.38 19.99 -13.54
CA SER A 353 17.59 19.79 -14.33
C SER A 353 18.22 21.14 -14.67
N ASP A 354 19.56 21.20 -14.69
CA ASP A 354 20.31 22.38 -15.14
C ASP A 354 20.44 22.44 -16.68
N ALA A 355 19.81 21.52 -17.42
CA ALA A 355 19.88 21.48 -18.87
C ALA A 355 19.20 22.70 -19.51
N PRO A 356 19.76 23.27 -20.59
CA PRO A 356 19.13 24.38 -21.29
C PRO A 356 17.83 23.93 -21.98
N ALA A 357 16.86 24.86 -22.08
CA ALA A 357 15.52 24.58 -22.61
C ALA A 357 15.50 23.87 -23.98
N PHE A 358 16.46 24.17 -24.87
CA PHE A 358 16.53 23.51 -26.18
C PHE A 358 16.94 22.04 -26.10
N GLU A 359 17.81 21.65 -25.16
CA GLU A 359 18.19 20.24 -24.92
C GLU A 359 17.04 19.47 -24.29
N ILE A 360 16.27 20.11 -23.41
CA ILE A 360 15.06 19.51 -22.82
C ILE A 360 14.02 19.26 -23.92
N ALA A 361 13.75 20.25 -24.77
CA ALA A 361 12.81 20.10 -25.88
C ALA A 361 13.22 18.98 -26.85
N GLN A 362 14.52 18.88 -27.18
CA GLN A 362 15.06 17.80 -28.01
C GLN A 362 14.92 16.44 -27.32
N SER A 363 15.27 16.35 -26.03
CA SER A 363 15.15 15.12 -25.23
C SER A 363 13.72 14.60 -25.17
N ILE A 364 12.72 15.49 -25.10
CA ILE A 364 11.30 15.11 -25.15
C ILE A 364 10.95 14.49 -26.51
N SER A 365 11.42 15.09 -27.62
CA SER A 365 11.21 14.54 -28.96
C SER A 365 11.86 13.15 -29.12
N ASP A 366 13.12 13.04 -28.71
CA ASP A 366 13.89 11.79 -28.85
C ASP A 366 13.27 10.68 -28.00
N PHE A 367 12.87 10.99 -26.76
CA PHE A 367 12.22 10.03 -25.89
C PHE A 367 10.85 9.59 -26.44
N GLN A 368 10.05 10.53 -26.98
CA GLN A 368 8.80 10.20 -27.67
C GLN A 368 9.06 9.25 -28.85
N MET A 369 10.10 9.49 -29.66
CA MET A 369 10.46 8.59 -30.77
C MET A 369 10.84 7.19 -30.27
N VAL A 370 11.62 7.09 -29.18
CA VAL A 370 11.97 5.80 -28.57
C VAL A 370 10.73 5.06 -28.08
N LEU A 371 9.81 5.75 -27.38
CA LEU A 371 8.57 5.12 -26.90
C LEU A 371 7.71 4.64 -28.07
N ALA A 372 7.63 5.40 -29.17
CA ALA A 372 6.88 5.03 -30.37
C ALA A 372 7.49 3.81 -31.08
N ASP A 373 8.81 3.78 -31.25
CA ASP A 373 9.55 2.66 -31.87
C ASP A 373 9.35 1.35 -31.07
N ARG A 374 9.32 1.46 -29.74
CA ARG A 374 8.98 0.34 -28.83
C ARG A 374 7.48 0.05 -28.74
N ALA A 375 6.65 0.83 -29.43
CA ALA A 375 5.20 0.80 -29.37
C ALA A 375 4.65 0.83 -27.94
N LEU A 376 5.20 1.71 -27.09
CA LEU A 376 4.77 1.97 -25.70
C LEU A 376 3.73 3.10 -25.60
N ILE A 377 3.60 3.91 -26.65
CA ILE A 377 2.64 5.02 -26.81
C ILE A 377 1.83 4.86 -28.10
#